data_AF-A0A7Y0D655-F1
#
_entry.id   AF-A0A7Y0D655-F1
#
_cell.length_a   1.000
_cell.length_b   1.000
_cell.length_c   1.000
_cell.angle_alpha   90.00
_cell.angle_beta   90.00
_cell.angle_gamma   90.00
#
_symmetry.space_group_name_H-M   'P 1'
#
loop_
_entity.id
_entity.type
_entity.pdbx_description
1 polymer ?
#
loop_
_entity_poly.entity_id
_entity_poly.type
_entity_poly.pdbx_seq_one_letter_code
_entity_poly.pdbx_strand_id
1 'polypeptide(L)'
;MTAPRWIPAWTFDEGVTRAVAAFAARFGTDDVAPTVWSAPGRVNLIGEHTDYNGGLCLPIALPHRTYLALRPAPAGSDVVRLASAQEPGAGLVEMRLADVGPGAVDGWTAYVLGVAWALRQPGALPAGS
;
A
#
# COMPACT_ATOMS: atom_id res chain seq x y z
N MET A 1 33.37 -16.21 -6.50
CA MET A 1 32.31 -15.81 -5.54
C MET A 1 31.65 -14.56 -6.09
N THR A 2 30.33 -14.40 -5.95
CA THR A 2 29.62 -13.19 -6.41
C THR A 2 29.62 -12.13 -5.31
N ALA A 3 29.80 -10.86 -5.67
CA ALA A 3 29.75 -9.76 -4.71
C ALA A 3 28.32 -9.56 -4.14
N PRO A 4 28.17 -9.11 -2.88
CA PRO A 4 26.85 -8.82 -2.31
C PRO A 4 26.18 -7.63 -3.03
N ARG A 5 24.90 -7.78 -3.33
CA ARG A 5 24.09 -6.72 -3.96
C ARG A 5 23.44 -5.84 -2.90
N TRP A 6 23.87 -4.59 -2.82
CA TRP A 6 23.17 -3.56 -2.06
C TRP A 6 21.95 -3.03 -2.84
N ILE A 7 20.90 -2.65 -2.11
CA ILE A 7 19.71 -2.00 -2.67
C ILE A 7 19.59 -0.63 -2.00
N PRO A 8 19.91 0.48 -2.70
CA PRO A 8 19.71 1.81 -2.15
C PRO A 8 18.21 2.10 -2.00
N ALA A 9 17.85 2.90 -1.01
CA ALA A 9 16.53 3.53 -0.97
C ALA A 9 16.46 4.65 -2.01
N TRP A 10 15.27 4.89 -2.57
CA TRP A 10 15.00 6.06 -3.40
C TRP A 10 14.91 7.31 -2.53
N THR A 11 15.17 8.49 -3.11
CA THR A 11 14.72 9.75 -2.49
C THR A 11 13.19 9.80 -2.43
N PHE A 12 12.64 10.74 -1.65
CA PHE A 12 11.19 10.93 -1.59
C PHE A 12 10.62 11.29 -2.98
N ASP A 13 11.25 12.24 -3.67
CA ASP A 13 10.80 12.73 -4.98
C ASP A 13 10.95 11.68 -6.09
N GLU A 14 11.99 10.84 -6.04
CA GLU A 14 12.13 9.68 -6.91
C GLU A 14 10.97 8.69 -6.72
N GLY A 15 10.60 8.41 -5.46
CA GLY A 15 9.49 7.52 -5.13
C GLY A 15 8.13 8.08 -5.55
N VAL A 16 7.90 9.38 -5.35
CA VAL A 16 6.71 10.09 -5.84
C VAL A 16 6.62 10.04 -7.36
N THR A 17 7.70 10.39 -8.05
CA THR A 17 7.77 10.36 -9.53
C THR A 17 7.50 8.95 -10.08
N ARG A 18 8.11 7.92 -9.48
CA ARG A 18 7.88 6.51 -9.85
C ARG A 18 6.43 6.08 -9.61
N ALA A 19 5.82 6.48 -8.50
CA ALA A 19 4.44 6.15 -8.17
C ALA A 19 3.43 6.80 -9.12
N VAL A 20 3.60 8.08 -9.45
CA VAL A 20 2.76 8.79 -10.43
C VAL A 20 2.91 8.20 -11.83
N ALA A 21 4.15 7.90 -12.28
CA ALA A 21 4.39 7.27 -13.57
C ALA A 21 3.77 5.86 -13.65
N ALA A 22 3.89 5.04 -12.59
CA ALA A 22 3.27 3.73 -12.53
C ALA A 22 1.72 3.80 -12.51
N PHE A 23 1.14 4.82 -11.86
CA PHE A 23 -0.29 5.07 -11.90
C PHE A 23 -0.75 5.45 -13.31
N ALA A 24 -0.11 6.43 -13.95
CA ALA A 24 -0.44 6.86 -15.31
C ALA A 24 -0.38 5.70 -16.32
N ALA A 25 0.64 4.84 -16.20
CA ALA A 25 0.82 3.66 -17.06
C ALA A 25 -0.20 2.52 -16.84
N ARG A 26 -1.06 2.60 -15.80
CA ARG A 26 -2.07 1.57 -15.47
C ARG A 26 -3.51 2.08 -15.42
N PHE A 27 -3.70 3.38 -15.18
CA PHE A 27 -5.00 4.01 -14.99
C PHE A 27 -5.29 5.15 -15.98
N GLY A 28 -4.30 5.60 -16.76
CA GLY A 28 -4.40 6.76 -17.63
C GLY A 28 -4.08 8.08 -16.91
N THR A 29 -4.15 9.17 -17.68
CA THR A 29 -3.95 10.55 -17.20
C THR A 29 -5.23 11.34 -17.42
N ASP A 30 -6.00 11.55 -16.35
CA ASP A 30 -7.18 12.42 -16.32
C ASP A 30 -6.84 13.73 -15.58
N ASP A 31 -7.71 14.73 -15.68
CA ASP A 31 -7.51 16.08 -15.10
C ASP A 31 -7.27 16.08 -13.58
N VAL A 32 -7.72 15.03 -12.89
CA VAL A 32 -7.44 14.81 -11.46
C VAL A 32 -6.21 13.93 -11.31
N ALA A 33 -5.10 14.53 -10.87
CA ALA A 33 -3.87 13.83 -10.51
C ALA A 33 -4.06 12.93 -9.26
N PRO A 34 -3.35 11.80 -9.14
CA PRO A 34 -3.31 11.03 -7.90
C PRO A 34 -2.48 11.74 -6.84
N THR A 35 -2.93 11.68 -5.59
CA THR A 35 -2.10 12.05 -4.43
C THR A 35 -1.18 10.87 -4.08
N VAL A 36 0.04 11.15 -3.63
CA VAL A 36 1.01 10.11 -3.25
C VAL A 36 1.22 10.07 -1.74
N TRP A 37 1.02 8.89 -1.15
CA TRP A 37 1.39 8.55 0.21
C TRP A 37 2.55 7.56 0.22
N SER A 38 3.25 7.40 1.35
CA SER A 38 4.25 6.34 1.50
C SER A 38 4.48 5.91 2.94
N ALA A 39 4.75 4.62 3.14
CA ALA A 39 5.09 4.03 4.43
C ALA A 39 6.48 3.38 4.38
N PRO A 40 7.34 3.55 5.40
CA PRO A 40 8.64 2.91 5.46
C PRO A 40 8.53 1.41 5.79
N GLY A 41 9.51 0.63 5.35
CA GLY A 41 9.78 -0.68 5.97
C GLY A 41 10.34 -0.50 7.39
N ARG A 42 10.44 -1.60 8.15
CA ARG A 42 11.09 -1.60 9.48
C ARG A 42 12.15 -2.69 9.59
N VAL A 43 13.04 -2.53 10.55
CA VAL A 43 13.77 -3.63 11.19
C VAL A 43 13.64 -3.49 12.70
N ASN A 44 13.65 -4.59 13.43
CA ASN A 44 13.72 -4.57 14.89
C ASN A 44 15.19 -4.56 15.31
N LEU A 45 15.55 -3.71 16.26
CA LEU A 45 16.89 -3.70 16.87
C LEU A 45 16.98 -4.77 17.97
N ILE A 46 15.91 -4.93 18.74
CA ILE A 46 15.73 -5.95 19.78
C ILE A 46 14.24 -6.12 20.09
N GLY A 47 13.86 -7.23 20.72
CA GLY A 47 12.46 -7.58 20.98
C GLY A 47 11.80 -8.24 19.78
N GLU A 48 12.44 -9.27 19.23
CA GLU A 48 11.77 -10.22 18.33
C GLU A 48 10.97 -11.22 19.15
N HIS A 49 9.81 -11.64 18.65
CA HIS A 49 8.88 -12.58 19.31
C HIS A 49 8.36 -12.15 20.70
N THR A 50 8.54 -10.88 21.09
CA THR A 50 7.99 -10.33 22.35
C THR A 50 6.65 -9.61 22.16
N ASP A 51 6.36 -9.12 20.96
CA ASP A 51 5.20 -8.27 20.64
C ASP A 51 3.86 -9.00 20.86
N TYR A 52 3.67 -10.19 20.28
CA TYR A 52 2.48 -11.01 20.52
C TYR A 52 2.41 -11.65 21.92
N ASN A 53 3.48 -11.51 22.72
CA ASN A 53 3.52 -11.93 24.13
C ASN A 53 3.32 -10.75 25.12
N GLY A 54 2.98 -9.55 24.62
CA GLY A 54 2.79 -8.36 25.47
C GLY A 54 4.08 -7.75 26.04
N GLY A 55 5.24 -8.15 25.50
CA GLY A 55 6.55 -7.59 25.83
C GLY A 55 6.90 -6.35 25.00
N LEU A 56 8.04 -5.74 25.31
CA LEU A 56 8.56 -4.57 24.60
C LEU A 56 9.31 -4.98 23.32
N CYS A 57 9.26 -4.12 22.30
CA CYS A 57 10.06 -4.20 21.09
C CYS A 57 10.66 -2.83 20.74
N LEU A 58 11.77 -2.80 20.00
CA LEU A 58 12.44 -1.57 19.56
C LEU A 58 12.65 -1.56 18.04
N PRO A 59 11.61 -1.20 17.25
CA PRO A 59 11.72 -1.06 15.80
C PRO A 59 12.38 0.26 15.40
N ILE A 60 13.06 0.28 14.25
CA ILE A 60 13.41 1.49 13.51
C ILE A 60 12.81 1.47 12.10
N ALA A 61 12.41 2.63 11.61
CA ALA A 61 11.97 2.82 10.23
C ALA A 61 13.17 2.82 9.27
N LEU A 62 13.06 2.10 8.16
CA LEU A 62 14.03 2.12 7.07
C LEU A 62 13.83 3.33 6.16
N PRO A 63 14.88 3.78 5.44
CA PRO A 63 14.73 4.74 4.35
C PRO A 63 14.00 4.15 3.14
N HIS A 64 13.94 2.81 3.01
CA HIS A 64 13.15 2.12 2.00
C HIS A 64 11.66 2.23 2.31
N ARG A 65 10.85 2.65 1.33
CA ARG A 65 9.41 2.91 1.48
C ARG A 65 8.60 2.28 0.35
N THR A 66 7.39 1.84 0.68
CA THR A 66 6.33 1.59 -0.31
C THR A 66 5.61 2.90 -0.59
N TYR A 67 5.44 3.25 -1.86
CA TYR A 67 4.72 4.44 -2.31
C TYR A 67 3.38 4.04 -2.93
N LEU A 68 2.32 4.77 -2.59
CA LEU A 68 0.96 4.58 -3.10
C LEU A 68 0.50 5.88 -3.76
N ALA A 69 0.42 5.87 -5.09
CA ALA A 69 -0.36 6.86 -5.83
C ALA A 69 -1.83 6.41 -5.82
N LEU A 70 -2.70 7.22 -5.22
CA LEU A 70 -4.13 6.93 -5.09
C LEU A 70 -4.96 8.15 -5.50
N ARG A 71 -6.08 7.88 -6.14
CA ARG A 71 -7.08 8.87 -6.55
C ARG A 71 -8.47 8.34 -6.20
N PRO A 72 -9.42 9.17 -5.75
CA PRO A 72 -10.81 8.77 -5.63
C PRO A 72 -11.35 8.18 -6.94
N ALA A 73 -12.25 7.20 -6.82
CA ALA A 73 -13.03 6.73 -7.96
C ALA A 73 -14.07 7.80 -8.36
N PRO A 74 -14.63 7.75 -9.59
CA PRO A 74 -15.73 8.64 -9.99
C PRO A 74 -16.90 8.58 -9.01
N ALA A 75 -17.63 9.70 -8.86
CA ALA A 75 -18.75 9.80 -7.94
C ALA A 75 -19.80 8.70 -8.21
N GLY A 76 -20.19 7.96 -7.17
CA GLY A 76 -21.11 6.81 -7.27
C GLY A 76 -20.43 5.47 -7.61
N SER A 77 -19.11 5.42 -7.86
CA SER A 77 -18.39 4.16 -8.09
C SER A 77 -18.17 3.38 -6.80
N ASP A 78 -18.66 2.14 -6.77
CA ASP A 78 -18.36 1.15 -5.73
C ASP A 78 -16.99 0.45 -5.94
N VAL A 79 -16.41 0.55 -7.14
CA VAL A 79 -15.27 -0.26 -7.57
C VAL A 79 -13.95 0.39 -7.18
N VAL A 80 -13.09 -0.39 -6.51
CA VAL A 80 -11.67 -0.11 -6.31
C VAL A 80 -10.86 -0.89 -7.35
N ARG A 81 -9.79 -0.28 -7.85
CA ARG A 81 -8.94 -0.82 -8.92
C ARG A 81 -7.48 -0.72 -8.51
N LEU A 82 -6.74 -1.83 -8.59
CA LEU A 82 -5.40 -1.99 -8.01
C LEU A 82 -4.41 -2.59 -9.01
N ALA A 83 -3.21 -2.03 -9.03
CA ALA A 83 -2.04 -2.56 -9.74
C ALA A 83 -0.78 -2.35 -8.90
N SER A 84 0.21 -3.23 -9.05
CA SER A 84 1.53 -3.09 -8.40
C SER A 84 2.62 -3.02 -9.47
N ALA A 85 3.53 -2.05 -9.34
CA ALA A 85 4.72 -1.96 -10.19
C ALA A 85 5.74 -3.08 -9.94
N GLN A 86 5.63 -3.81 -8.81
CA GLN A 86 6.44 -4.98 -8.50
C GLN A 86 5.86 -6.27 -9.12
N GLU A 87 4.57 -6.28 -9.46
CA GLU A 87 3.88 -7.36 -10.15
C GLU A 87 3.49 -6.94 -11.59
N PRO A 88 4.45 -6.64 -12.48
CA PRO A 88 4.14 -6.10 -13.79
C PRO A 88 3.35 -7.07 -14.68
N GLY A 89 3.50 -8.38 -14.46
CA GLY A 89 2.72 -9.43 -15.13
C GLY A 89 1.33 -9.65 -14.53
N ALA A 90 1.03 -9.11 -13.34
CA ALA A 90 -0.34 -9.06 -12.85
C ALA A 90 -1.13 -8.00 -13.63
N GLY A 91 -2.32 -8.38 -14.08
CA GLY A 91 -3.29 -7.47 -14.68
C GLY A 91 -3.81 -6.44 -13.68
N LEU A 92 -4.69 -5.56 -14.15
CA LEU A 92 -5.45 -4.69 -13.25
C LEU A 92 -6.45 -5.54 -12.45
N VAL A 93 -6.41 -5.46 -11.12
CA VAL A 93 -7.41 -6.09 -10.26
C VAL A 93 -8.52 -5.08 -10.01
N GLU A 94 -9.75 -5.41 -10.38
CA GLU A 94 -10.95 -4.60 -10.09
C GLU A 94 -11.86 -5.37 -9.15
N MET A 95 -12.33 -4.72 -8.07
CA MET A 95 -13.25 -5.33 -7.09
C MET A 95 -14.19 -4.27 -6.50
N ARG A 96 -15.45 -4.65 -6.27
CA ARG A 96 -16.42 -3.84 -5.55
C ARG A 96 -16.10 -3.81 -4.07
N LEU A 97 -16.16 -2.64 -3.44
CA LEU A 97 -15.98 -2.52 -1.99
C LEU A 97 -17.05 -3.27 -1.19
N ALA A 98 -18.27 -3.44 -1.71
CA ALA A 98 -19.30 -4.27 -1.09
C ALA A 98 -18.90 -5.75 -0.95
N ASP A 99 -18.08 -6.26 -1.86
CA ASP A 99 -17.74 -7.69 -1.95
C ASP A 99 -16.44 -8.04 -1.16
N VAL A 100 -15.75 -7.04 -0.60
CA VAL A 100 -14.54 -7.26 0.22
C VAL A 100 -14.92 -7.74 1.62
N GLY A 101 -14.29 -8.82 2.09
CA GLY A 101 -14.39 -9.33 3.45
C GLY A 101 -13.27 -10.32 3.79
N PRO A 102 -13.23 -10.85 5.03
CA PRO A 102 -12.25 -11.84 5.45
C PRO A 102 -12.30 -13.09 4.56
N GLY A 103 -11.18 -13.43 3.91
CA GLY A 103 -11.09 -14.56 2.99
C GLY A 103 -11.74 -14.35 1.61
N ALA A 104 -12.24 -13.15 1.29
CA ALA A 104 -12.79 -12.84 -0.05
C ALA A 104 -11.73 -12.41 -1.08
N VAL A 105 -10.48 -12.22 -0.64
CA VAL A 105 -9.37 -11.74 -1.48
C VAL A 105 -8.10 -12.49 -1.11
N ASP A 106 -7.42 -13.06 -2.11
CA ASP A 106 -6.12 -13.73 -1.98
C ASP A 106 -4.95 -12.83 -2.42
N GLY A 107 -3.74 -13.20 -1.99
CA GLY A 107 -2.50 -12.58 -2.47
C GLY A 107 -2.28 -11.13 -2.01
N TRP A 108 -1.51 -10.36 -2.78
CA TRP A 108 -1.03 -9.04 -2.35
C TRP A 108 -2.14 -7.99 -2.21
N THR A 109 -3.22 -8.10 -2.98
CA THR A 109 -4.36 -7.17 -2.93
C THR A 109 -5.16 -7.29 -1.64
N ALA A 110 -5.12 -8.43 -0.96
CA ALA A 110 -5.75 -8.63 0.35
C ALA A 110 -5.25 -7.63 1.40
N TYR A 111 -3.96 -7.26 1.35
CA TYR A 111 -3.38 -6.24 2.25
C TYR A 111 -3.97 -4.84 2.01
N VAL A 112 -4.30 -4.49 0.77
CA VAL A 112 -4.83 -3.16 0.41
C VAL A 112 -6.35 -3.11 0.62
N LEU A 113 -7.07 -4.11 0.11
CA LEU A 113 -8.52 -4.20 0.26
C LEU A 113 -8.93 -4.49 1.72
N GLY A 114 -8.13 -5.23 2.48
CA GLY A 114 -8.31 -5.44 3.91
C GLY A 114 -8.30 -4.13 4.72
N VAL A 115 -7.45 -3.16 4.35
CA VAL A 115 -7.47 -1.81 4.96
C VAL A 115 -8.76 -1.06 4.60
N ALA A 116 -9.18 -1.09 3.33
CA ALA A 116 -10.41 -0.45 2.90
C ALA A 116 -11.68 -1.08 3.53
N TRP A 117 -11.65 -2.38 3.80
CA TRP A 117 -12.69 -3.09 4.56
C TRP A 117 -12.65 -2.74 6.05
N ALA A 118 -11.47 -2.71 6.67
CA ALA A 118 -11.30 -2.38 8.08
C ALA A 118 -11.78 -0.97 8.39
N LEU A 119 -11.41 0.02 7.57
CA LEU A 119 -11.84 1.42 7.71
C LEU A 119 -13.35 1.64 7.51
N ARG A 120 -14.07 0.65 6.94
CA ARG A 120 -15.54 0.65 6.79
C ARG A 120 -16.26 -0.05 7.94
N GLN A 121 -15.55 -0.63 8.91
CA GLN A 121 -16.18 -1.22 10.09
C GLN A 121 -16.65 -0.12 11.07
N PRO A 122 -17.76 -0.35 11.80
CA PRO A 122 -18.24 0.61 12.81
C PRO A 122 -17.15 0.96 13.83
N GLY A 123 -16.87 2.26 13.99
CA GLY A 123 -15.87 2.77 14.94
C GLY A 123 -14.40 2.70 14.46
N ALA A 124 -14.12 2.27 13.23
CA ALA A 124 -12.75 2.20 12.70
C ALA A 124 -12.13 3.58 12.38
N LEU A 125 -12.95 4.61 12.24
CA LEU A 125 -12.55 6.01 12.15
C LEU A 125 -13.12 6.81 13.35
N PRO A 126 -12.39 7.81 13.87
CA PRO A 126 -12.93 8.74 14.86
C PRO A 126 -14.18 9.46 14.32
N ALA A 127 -15.17 9.71 15.17
CA ALA A 127 -16.36 10.44 14.77
C ALA A 127 -16.00 11.90 14.42
N GLY A 128 -16.10 12.26 13.13
CA GLY A 128 -15.83 13.61 12.62
C GLY A 128 -14.61 13.77 11.69
N SER A 129 -14.07 12.66 11.15
CA SER A 129 -13.07 12.67 10.06
C SER A 129 -13.68 12.93 8.69
#